data_AF-A0A6M4ZDS8-F1
#
_entry.id   AF-A0A6M4ZDS8-F1
#
_cell.length_a   1.000
_cell.length_b   1.000
_cell.length_c   1.000
_cell.angle_alpha   90.00
_cell.angle_beta   90.00
_cell.angle_gamma   90.00
#
_symmetry.space_group_name_H-M   'P 1'
#
loop_
_entity.id
_entity.type
_entity.pdbx_description
1 polymer ?
#
loop_
_entity_poly.entity_id
_entity_poly.type
_entity_poly.pdbx_seq_one_letter_code
_entity_poly.pdbx_strand_id
1 'polypeptide(L)'
;MKDLTEAEKAEITLLLQKAQANADHTLTNGERNKIREEGRLKIAEDRAKAAKAASALAREKAKERAKNQVLPETFNWADSVSNKYRSKR
;
A
#
# COMPACT_ATOMS: atom_id res chain seq x y z
N MET A 1 -20.21 2.18 9.47
CA MET A 1 -20.33 0.78 8.98
C MET A 1 -20.56 0.68 7.47
N LYS A 2 -21.05 1.73 6.78
CA LYS A 2 -21.34 1.66 5.34
C LYS A 2 -20.09 1.47 4.47
N ASP A 3 -18.94 1.96 4.92
CA ASP A 3 -17.66 1.94 4.16
C ASP A 3 -16.72 0.76 4.50
N LEU A 4 -17.23 -0.20 5.26
CA LEU A 4 -16.50 -1.43 5.61
C LEU A 4 -16.93 -2.55 4.67
N THR A 5 -15.95 -3.29 4.17
CA THR A 5 -16.15 -4.52 3.40
C THR A 5 -16.88 -5.56 4.27
N GLU A 6 -17.49 -6.55 3.62
CA GLU A 6 -18.20 -7.61 4.34
C GLU A 6 -17.27 -8.40 5.27
N ALA A 7 -16.03 -8.64 4.84
CA ALA A 7 -15.01 -9.29 5.65
C ALA A 7 -14.67 -8.49 6.92
N GLU A 8 -14.49 -7.17 6.80
CA GLU A 8 -14.21 -6.28 7.93
C GLU A 8 -15.42 -6.17 8.90
N LYS A 9 -16.64 -6.19 8.37
CA LYS A 9 -17.85 -6.27 9.21
C LYS A 9 -17.93 -7.58 9.96
N ALA A 10 -17.59 -8.70 9.32
CA ALA A 10 -17.52 -10.00 9.96
C ALA A 10 -16.46 -10.03 11.06
N GLU A 11 -15.29 -9.42 10.83
CA GLU A 11 -14.22 -9.32 11.83
C GLU A 11 -14.67 -8.52 13.07
N ILE A 12 -15.30 -7.35 12.89
CA ILE A 12 -15.86 -6.57 14.02
C ILE A 12 -16.94 -7.36 14.76
N THR A 13 -17.77 -8.12 14.04
CA THR A 13 -18.80 -8.97 14.65
C THR A 13 -18.18 -10.09 15.47
N LEU A 14 -17.10 -10.69 14.99
CA LEU A 14 -16.35 -11.74 15.69
C LEU A 14 -15.66 -11.18 16.94
N LEU A 15 -15.13 -9.95 16.88
CA LEU A 15 -14.63 -9.23 18.05
C LEU A 15 -15.72 -8.99 19.10
N LEU A 16 -16.92 -8.58 18.66
CA LEU A 16 -18.07 -8.43 19.57
C LEU A 16 -18.49 -9.76 20.19
N GLN A 17 -18.52 -10.84 19.42
CA GLN A 17 -18.85 -12.17 19.94
C GLN A 17 -17.81 -12.66 20.96
N LYS A 18 -16.52 -12.49 20.67
CA LYS A 18 -15.44 -12.81 21.61
C LYS A 18 -15.53 -11.99 22.89
N ALA A 19 -15.78 -10.68 22.77
CA ALA A 19 -15.95 -9.83 23.93
C ALA A 19 -17.19 -10.23 24.75
N GLN A 20 -18.28 -10.63 24.09
CA GLN A 20 -19.49 -11.12 24.75
C GLN A 20 -19.29 -12.48 25.42
N ALA A 21 -18.44 -13.35 24.86
CA ALA A 21 -18.11 -14.64 25.44
C ALA A 21 -17.14 -14.53 26.62
N ASN A 22 -16.28 -13.50 26.63
CA ASN A 22 -15.36 -13.22 27.72
C ASN A 22 -15.99 -12.36 28.84
N ALA A 23 -17.14 -11.74 28.57
CA ALA A 23 -17.87 -10.98 29.55
C ALA A 23 -18.89 -11.90 30.25
N ASP A 24 -18.88 -11.92 31.58
CA ASP A 24 -19.90 -12.62 32.38
C ASP A 24 -21.26 -11.91 32.35
N HIS A 25 -21.34 -10.74 31.68
CA HIS A 25 -22.53 -9.91 31.53
C HIS A 25 -22.84 -9.62 30.06
N THR A 26 -24.10 -9.29 29.78
CA THR A 26 -24.50 -8.77 28.47
C THR A 26 -23.84 -7.42 28.22
N LEU A 27 -23.11 -7.27 27.12
CA LEU A 27 -22.41 -6.03 26.79
C LEU A 27 -23.41 -4.88 26.62
N THR A 28 -23.16 -3.79 27.35
CA THR A 28 -23.93 -2.56 27.25
C THR A 28 -23.74 -1.90 25.88
N ASN A 29 -24.66 -1.00 25.50
CA ASN A 29 -24.53 -0.24 24.25
C ASN A 29 -23.20 0.53 24.17
N GLY A 30 -22.71 1.05 25.29
CA GLY A 30 -21.43 1.77 25.36
C GLY A 30 -20.25 0.87 25.03
N GLU A 31 -20.16 -0.30 25.66
CA GLU A 31 -19.08 -1.27 25.43
C GLU A 31 -19.10 -1.80 24.00
N ARG A 32 -20.29 -2.14 23.47
CA ARG A 32 -20.44 -2.59 22.08
C ARG A 32 -19.99 -1.53 21.09
N ASN A 33 -20.28 -0.25 21.34
CA ASN A 33 -19.83 0.83 20.48
C ASN A 33 -18.31 1.03 20.58
N LYS A 34 -17.73 0.90 21.77
CA LYS A 34 -16.29 0.98 21.98
C LYS A 34 -15.54 -0.12 21.20
N ILE A 35 -15.99 -1.36 21.29
CA ILE A 35 -15.41 -2.50 20.54
C ILE A 35 -15.52 -2.30 19.03
N ARG A 36 -16.64 -1.71 18.56
CA ARG A 36 -16.80 -1.38 17.13
C ARG A 36 -15.84 -0.29 16.66
N GLU A 37 -15.63 0.75 17.47
CA GLU A 37 -14.67 1.82 17.15
C GLU A 37 -13.23 1.30 17.18
N GLU A 38 -12.86 0.51 18.19
CA GLU A 38 -11.54 -0.15 18.25
C GLU A 38 -11.32 -1.06 17.03
N GLY A 39 -12.33 -1.83 16.63
CA GLY A 39 -12.28 -2.64 15.40
C GLY A 39 -12.08 -1.78 14.14
N ARG A 40 -12.77 -0.64 14.03
CA ARG A 40 -12.57 0.29 12.90
C ARG A 40 -11.18 0.88 12.86
N LEU A 41 -10.63 1.29 14.00
CA LEU A 41 -9.28 1.83 14.10
C LEU A 41 -8.26 0.79 13.62
N LYS A 42 -8.40 -0.46 14.08
CA LYS A 42 -7.53 -1.56 13.66
C LYS A 42 -7.61 -1.81 12.14
N ILE A 43 -8.81 -1.81 11.57
CA ILE A 43 -9.00 -1.95 10.13
C ILE A 43 -8.37 -0.79 9.36
N ALA A 44 -8.50 0.44 9.84
CA ALA A 44 -7.87 1.60 9.21
C ALA A 44 -6.33 1.50 9.26
N GLU A 45 -5.77 1.06 10.38
CA GLU A 45 -4.33 0.79 10.50
C GLU A 45 -3.87 -0.31 9.55
N ASP A 46 -4.61 -1.40 9.43
CA ASP A 46 -4.25 -2.52 8.58
C ASP A 46 -4.33 -2.14 7.09
N ARG A 47 -5.33 -1.33 6.70
CA ARG A 47 -5.38 -0.71 5.37
C ARG A 47 -4.18 0.21 5.13
N ALA A 48 -3.78 1.02 6.11
CA ALA A 48 -2.62 1.89 6.00
C ALA A 48 -1.31 1.10 5.88
N LYS A 49 -1.15 0.01 6.65
CA LYS A 49 -0.01 -0.91 6.55
C LYS A 49 0.03 -1.59 5.19
N ALA A 50 -1.11 -2.07 4.69
CA ALA A 50 -1.22 -2.68 3.37
C ALA A 50 -0.86 -1.68 2.25
N ALA A 51 -1.35 -0.44 2.32
CA ALA A 51 -0.98 0.62 1.38
C ALA A 51 0.51 0.95 1.43
N LYS A 52 1.11 1.01 2.62
CA LYS A 52 2.56 1.24 2.80
C LYS A 52 3.38 0.09 2.22
N ALA A 53 2.95 -1.16 2.44
CA ALA A 53 3.60 -2.34 1.86
C ALA A 53 3.50 -2.34 0.33
N ALA A 54 2.33 -2.02 -0.23
CA ALA A 54 2.15 -1.89 -1.67
C ALA A 54 3.02 -0.77 -2.26
N SER A 55 3.14 0.37 -1.59
CA SER A 55 4.02 1.47 -1.99
C SER A 55 5.50 1.07 -1.96
N ALA A 56 5.93 0.34 -0.93
CA ALA A 56 7.29 -0.19 -0.84
C ALA A 56 7.59 -1.14 -2.01
N LEU A 57 6.68 -2.08 -2.31
CA LEU A 57 6.82 -2.98 -3.45
C LEU A 57 6.83 -2.23 -4.80
N ALA A 58 6.02 -1.19 -4.94
CA ALA A 58 6.03 -0.35 -6.13
C ALA A 58 7.36 0.39 -6.30
N ARG A 59 7.97 0.88 -5.21
CA ARG A 59 9.29 1.51 -5.22
C ARG A 59 10.39 0.52 -5.60
N GLU A 60 10.38 -0.69 -5.05
CA GLU A 60 11.36 -1.72 -5.41
C GLU A 60 11.23 -2.12 -6.88
N LYS A 61 10.00 -2.34 -7.37
CA LYS A 61 9.76 -2.57 -8.80
C LYS A 61 10.21 -1.40 -9.68
N ALA A 62 10.07 -0.16 -9.21
CA ALA A 62 10.56 1.01 -9.94
C ALA A 62 12.10 1.05 -10.00
N LYS A 63 12.78 0.70 -8.91
CA LYS A 63 14.24 0.58 -8.89
C LYS A 63 14.74 -0.54 -9.82
N GLU A 64 14.08 -1.69 -9.84
CA GLU A 64 14.41 -2.77 -10.76
C GLU A 64 14.21 -2.36 -12.22
N ARG A 65 13.11 -1.67 -12.53
CA ARG A 65 12.91 -1.10 -13.88
C ARG A 65 14.00 -0.10 -14.25
N ALA A 66 14.42 0.76 -13.33
CA ALA A 66 15.50 1.71 -13.58
C ALA A 66 16.85 1.02 -13.83
N LYS A 67 17.14 -0.08 -13.13
CA LYS A 67 18.36 -0.88 -13.36
C LYS A 67 18.35 -1.61 -14.70
N ASN A 68 17.18 -2.09 -15.11
CA ASN A 68 17.00 -2.84 -16.35
C ASN A 68 16.75 -1.96 -17.58
N GLN A 69 16.55 -0.66 -17.40
CA GLN A 69 16.68 0.29 -18.51
C GLN A 69 18.16 0.33 -18.88
N VAL A 70 18.53 -0.48 -19.88
CA VAL A 70 19.71 -0.25 -20.70
C VAL A 70 19.58 1.20 -21.17
N LEU A 71 20.39 2.09 -20.60
CA LEU A 71 20.52 3.45 -21.11
C LEU A 71 20.84 3.29 -22.60
N PRO A 72 20.01 3.78 -23.53
CA PRO A 72 20.44 3.84 -24.92
C PRO A 72 21.76 4.60 -24.89
N GLU A 73 22.81 4.02 -25.51
CA GLU A 73 24.15 4.59 -25.60
C GLU A 73 24.01 6.10 -25.66
N THR A 74 24.41 6.77 -24.57
CA THR A 74 24.12 8.18 -24.35
C THR A 74 24.53 8.92 -25.60
N PHE A 75 23.55 9.48 -26.33
CA PHE A 75 23.76 10.11 -27.62
C PHE A 75 24.94 11.08 -27.51
N ASN A 76 26.08 10.71 -28.13
CA ASN A 76 27.29 11.49 -28.03
C ASN A 76 27.26 12.61 -29.06
N TRP A 77 27.04 13.83 -28.59
CA TRP A 77 27.03 15.03 -29.43
C TRP A 77 28.35 15.21 -30.20
N ALA A 78 29.48 14.81 -29.61
CA ALA A 78 30.79 14.89 -30.26
C ALA A 78 30.89 13.97 -31.49
N ASP A 79 30.30 12.77 -31.43
CA ASP A 79 30.27 11.82 -32.55
C ASP A 79 29.33 12.30 -33.67
N SER A 80 28.22 12.97 -33.30
CA SER A 80 27.25 13.52 -34.26
C SER A 80 27.80 14.68 -35.10
N VAL A 81 28.63 15.55 -34.52
CA VAL A 81 29.16 16.74 -35.22
C VAL A 81 30.46 16.45 -35.98
N SER A 82 31.27 15.49 -35.52
CA SER A 82 32.59 15.22 -36.11
C SER A 82 32.52 14.64 -37.53
N ASN A 83 31.44 13.95 -37.89
CA ASN A 83 31.31 13.31 -39.20
C ASN A 83 31.00 14.31 -40.34
N LYS A 84 30.53 15.52 -40.03
CA LYS A 84 30.17 16.53 -41.05
C LYS A 84 31.36 17.31 -41.61
N TYR A 85 32.49 17.31 -40.89
CA TYR A 85 33.67 18.12 -41.23
C TYR A 85 34.90 17.32 -41.65
N ARG A 86 34.85 15.98 -41.59
CA ARG A 86 36.03 15.12 -41.85
C ARG A 86 36.20 14.65 -43.31
N SER A 87 35.25 14.94 -44.21
CA SER A 87 35.30 14.49 -45.62
C SER A 87 35.86 15.52 -46.63
N LYS A 88 36.57 16.55 -46.16
CA LYS A 88 37.29 17.48 -47.05
C LYS A 88 38.75 17.60 -46.62
N ARG A 89 39.56 16.62 -47.00
CA ARG A 89 40.99 16.78 -47.29
C ARG A 89 41.36 15.88 -48.45
#